data_AF-A0A256IC32-F1
#
_entry.id   AF-A0A256IC32-F1
#
_cell.length_a   1.000
_cell.length_b   1.000
_cell.length_c   1.000
_cell.angle_alpha   90.00
_cell.angle_beta   90.00
_cell.angle_gamma   90.00
#
_symmetry.space_group_name_H-M   'P 1'
#
loop_
_entity.id
_entity.type
_entity.pdbx_description
1 polymer ?
#
loop_
_entity_poly.entity_id
_entity_poly.type
_entity_poly.pdbx_seq_one_letter_code
_entity_poly.pdbx_strand_id
1 'polypeptide(L)'
;MVCEVPSVTAPPTDERDRAAGAASADRAADHALRRELLASARAVDLLVLLAVPAVLVGVFSLPEATRRSLAFAYADPTVPTAFAAHYVHLDVGHLAGNLAGYCLLAGVGYALAVFGGARRFFLTALATFLLAFPLVLSALNLAVPRDAIGFGFSGINMALAGLLPLLLGTYARARFAPGASLRALPAVFFALVGWIALLALPVSATGPGLAGLATGVAGALLAVLYASSAGIPIRETVREGVRTVASRPGEGDLFAVGAVLVVGYPVVGFPADPTGTGSVVNLYVHLLGFCLAFIGPFALLAVGVFET
;
A
#
# COMPACT_ATOMS: atom_id res chain seq x y z
N MET A 1 -25.42 -9.98 -60.04
CA MET A 1 -24.04 -9.46 -60.09
C MET A 1 -23.70 -8.97 -58.70
N VAL A 2 -23.15 -9.85 -57.86
CA VAL A 2 -22.78 -9.57 -56.47
C VAL A 2 -21.26 -9.55 -56.46
N CYS A 3 -20.66 -8.39 -56.18
CA CYS A 3 -19.21 -8.26 -56.02
C CYS A 3 -18.82 -8.72 -54.63
N GLU A 4 -18.13 -9.85 -54.55
CA GLU A 4 -17.42 -10.30 -53.35
C GLU A 4 -16.15 -9.44 -53.16
N VAL A 5 -16.01 -8.84 -51.98
CA VAL A 5 -14.79 -8.14 -51.55
C VAL A 5 -13.88 -9.18 -50.90
N PRO A 6 -12.60 -9.33 -51.30
CA PRO A 6 -11.71 -10.31 -50.70
C PRO A 6 -11.30 -9.87 -49.30
N SER A 7 -11.51 -10.73 -48.30
CA SER A 7 -10.93 -10.54 -46.96
C SER A 7 -9.42 -10.80 -47.04
N VAL A 8 -8.63 -9.74 -46.88
CA VAL A 8 -7.17 -9.85 -46.70
C VAL A 8 -6.91 -10.34 -45.27
N THR A 9 -6.73 -11.64 -45.10
CA THR A 9 -6.14 -12.21 -43.89
C THR A 9 -4.63 -11.97 -43.93
N ALA A 10 -4.10 -11.27 -42.93
CA ALA A 10 -2.67 -11.01 -42.82
C ALA A 10 -1.89 -12.34 -42.68
N PRO A 11 -0.70 -12.46 -43.30
CA PRO A 11 0.06 -13.69 -43.24
C PRO A 11 0.56 -13.98 -41.81
N PRO A 12 0.60 -15.26 -41.38
CA PRO A 12 0.93 -15.67 -40.00
C PRO A 12 2.35 -15.29 -39.54
N THR A 13 3.22 -14.84 -40.44
CA THR A 13 4.56 -14.31 -40.14
C THR A 13 4.52 -12.89 -39.56
N ASP A 14 3.57 -12.06 -39.98
CA ASP A 14 3.47 -10.64 -39.56
C ASP A 14 3.05 -10.53 -38.07
N GLU A 15 2.18 -11.42 -37.58
CA GLU A 15 1.80 -11.45 -36.17
C GLU A 15 2.94 -11.92 -35.25
N ARG A 16 3.74 -12.90 -35.69
CA ARG A 16 4.89 -13.41 -34.91
C ARG A 16 6.00 -12.37 -34.82
N ASP A 17 6.28 -11.66 -35.91
CA ASP A 17 7.31 -10.63 -35.95
C ASP A 17 6.90 -9.39 -35.11
N ARG A 18 5.61 -9.01 -35.14
CA ARG A 18 5.07 -7.96 -34.25
C ARG A 18 5.12 -8.36 -32.78
N ALA A 19 4.77 -9.59 -32.44
CA ALA A 19 4.83 -10.09 -31.07
C ALA A 19 6.28 -10.15 -30.55
N ALA A 20 7.23 -10.60 -31.38
CA ALA A 20 8.65 -10.60 -31.05
C ALA A 20 9.20 -9.17 -30.88
N GLY A 21 8.79 -8.24 -31.74
CA GLY A 21 9.10 -6.82 -31.64
C GLY A 21 8.60 -6.20 -30.33
N ALA A 22 7.34 -6.42 -29.97
CA ALA A 22 6.76 -5.94 -28.71
C ALA A 22 7.51 -6.50 -27.49
N ALA A 23 7.79 -7.81 -27.45
CA ALA A 23 8.54 -8.44 -26.36
C ALA A 23 10.00 -7.98 -26.24
N SER A 24 10.60 -7.48 -27.34
CA SER A 24 11.95 -6.90 -27.29
C SER A 24 11.96 -5.46 -26.77
N ALA A 25 10.97 -4.65 -27.16
CA ALA A 25 10.78 -3.30 -26.66
C ALA A 25 10.46 -3.27 -25.16
N ASP A 26 9.65 -4.22 -24.70
CA ASP A 26 9.26 -4.39 -23.29
C ASP A 26 10.49 -4.70 -22.41
N ARG A 27 11.31 -5.67 -22.82
CA ARG A 27 12.58 -5.99 -22.15
C ARG A 27 13.54 -4.81 -22.13
N ALA A 28 13.60 -4.02 -23.19
CA ALA A 28 14.45 -2.84 -23.25
C ALA A 28 13.98 -1.75 -22.26
N ALA A 29 12.67 -1.56 -22.11
CA ALA A 29 12.07 -0.65 -21.15
C ALA A 29 12.34 -1.09 -19.70
N ASP A 30 12.16 -2.37 -19.38
CA ASP A 30 12.51 -2.95 -18.07
C ASP A 30 13.98 -2.73 -17.71
N HIS A 31 14.89 -2.97 -18.67
CA HIS A 31 16.31 -2.73 -18.49
C HIS A 31 16.64 -1.24 -18.29
N ALA A 32 15.90 -0.33 -18.94
CA ALA A 32 16.06 1.10 -18.73
C ALA A 32 15.60 1.52 -17.33
N LEU A 33 14.39 1.09 -16.91
CA LEU A 33 13.84 1.38 -15.59
C LEU A 33 14.76 0.84 -14.48
N ARG A 34 15.25 -0.39 -14.63
CA ARG A 34 16.19 -0.99 -13.66
C ARG A 34 17.50 -0.20 -13.56
N ARG A 35 18.04 0.28 -14.69
CA ARG A 35 19.25 1.11 -14.68
C ARG A 35 19.01 2.46 -14.04
N GLU A 36 17.88 3.10 -14.31
CA GLU A 36 17.49 4.37 -13.68
C GLU A 36 17.29 4.19 -12.17
N LEU A 37 16.66 3.09 -11.74
CA LEU A 37 16.51 2.75 -10.33
C LEU A 37 17.88 2.61 -9.66
N LEU A 38 18.78 1.82 -10.24
CA LEU A 38 20.13 1.60 -9.69
C LEU A 38 20.96 2.89 -9.65
N ALA A 39 20.81 3.77 -10.64
CA ALA A 39 21.48 5.07 -10.67
C ALA A 39 20.89 6.06 -9.65
N SER A 40 19.59 5.96 -9.37
CA SER A 40 18.87 6.88 -8.48
C SER A 40 18.85 6.40 -7.02
N ALA A 41 19.00 5.09 -6.80
CA ALA A 41 19.03 4.50 -5.48
C ALA A 41 20.33 4.87 -4.76
N ARG A 42 20.20 5.43 -3.56
CA ARG A 42 21.35 5.73 -2.72
C ARG A 42 21.64 4.53 -1.83
N ALA A 43 22.91 4.15 -1.69
CA ALA A 43 23.32 3.04 -0.83
C ALA A 43 22.76 3.18 0.60
N VAL A 44 22.74 4.41 1.13
CA VAL A 44 22.15 4.72 2.45
C VAL A 44 20.67 4.33 2.53
N ASP A 45 19.90 4.50 1.45
CA ASP A 45 18.47 4.15 1.46
C ASP A 45 18.27 2.65 1.51
N LEU A 46 19.09 1.91 0.76
CA LEU A 46 19.08 0.46 0.77
C LEU A 46 19.48 -0.06 2.15
N LEU A 47 20.46 0.55 2.80
CA LEU A 47 20.83 0.20 4.18
C LEU A 47 19.66 0.45 5.15
N VAL A 48 18.95 1.58 5.02
CA VAL A 48 17.77 1.88 5.86
C VAL A 48 16.65 0.87 5.62
N LEU A 49 16.37 0.52 4.37
CA LEU A 49 15.34 -0.48 4.02
C LEU A 49 15.72 -1.89 4.49
N LEU A 50 16.99 -2.27 4.40
CA LEU A 50 17.48 -3.58 4.85
C LEU A 50 17.67 -3.67 6.36
N ALA A 51 17.79 -2.54 7.06
CA ALA A 51 17.87 -2.53 8.51
C ALA A 51 16.60 -3.10 9.16
N VAL A 52 15.42 -2.84 8.59
CA VAL A 52 14.14 -3.35 9.13
C VAL A 52 14.07 -4.88 9.13
N PRO A 53 14.23 -5.60 8.01
CA PRO A 53 14.20 -7.06 8.03
C PRO A 53 15.33 -7.65 8.88
N ALA A 54 16.51 -7.00 8.94
CA ALA A 54 17.59 -7.43 9.82
C ALA A 54 17.19 -7.32 11.30
N VAL A 55 16.54 -6.23 11.71
CA VAL A 55 16.02 -6.05 13.08
C VAL A 55 14.93 -7.08 13.39
N LEU A 56 13.98 -7.30 12.49
CA LEU A 56 12.91 -8.27 12.68
C LEU A 56 13.45 -9.69 12.86
N VAL A 57 14.39 -10.11 12.01
CA VAL A 57 15.06 -11.42 12.13
C VAL A 57 15.91 -11.50 13.40
N GLY A 58 16.61 -10.41 13.76
CA GLY A 58 17.40 -10.32 14.98
C GLY A 58 16.55 -10.50 16.24
N VAL A 59 15.41 -9.81 16.33
CA VAL A 59 14.47 -9.93 17.45
C VAL A 59 13.85 -11.33 17.49
N PHE A 60 13.50 -11.90 16.33
CA PHE A 60 12.98 -13.25 16.25
C PHE A 60 14.00 -14.32 16.70
N SER A 61 15.30 -14.05 16.55
CA SER A 61 16.36 -14.98 16.96
C SER A 61 16.61 -15.02 18.48
N LEU A 62 16.01 -14.10 19.25
CA LEU A 62 16.08 -14.12 20.72
C LEU A 62 15.34 -15.34 21.30
N PRO A 63 15.67 -15.80 22.53
CA PRO A 63 14.91 -16.83 23.21
C PRO A 63 13.41 -16.50 23.30
N GLU A 64 12.55 -17.51 23.17
CA GLU A 64 11.09 -17.31 23.15
C GLU A 64 10.57 -16.61 24.41
N ALA A 65 11.15 -16.91 25.58
CA ALA A 65 10.83 -16.23 26.83
C ALA A 65 11.10 -14.71 26.75
N THR A 66 12.22 -14.31 26.14
CA THR A 66 12.58 -12.91 25.91
C THR A 66 11.61 -12.26 24.93
N ARG A 67 11.26 -12.93 23.82
CA ARG A 67 10.28 -12.41 22.85
C ARG A 67 8.92 -12.18 23.51
N ARG A 68 8.44 -13.13 24.33
CA ARG A 68 7.19 -12.97 25.08
C ARG A 68 7.23 -11.82 26.08
N SER A 69 8.35 -11.60 26.77
CA SER A 69 8.49 -10.46 27.70
C SER A 69 8.46 -9.09 27.01
N LEU A 70 8.70 -9.05 25.69
CA LEU A 70 8.64 -7.83 24.88
C LEU A 70 7.27 -7.61 24.22
N ALA A 71 6.34 -8.57 24.33
CA ALA A 71 4.98 -8.42 23.84
C ALA A 71 4.20 -7.42 24.70
N PHE A 72 3.20 -6.78 24.10
CA PHE A 72 2.42 -5.73 24.76
C PHE A 72 1.18 -6.32 25.43
N ALA A 73 1.21 -6.49 26.76
CA ALA A 73 0.03 -6.88 27.53
C ALA A 73 -0.90 -5.68 27.71
N TYR A 74 -2.14 -5.75 27.21
CA TYR A 74 -3.10 -4.64 27.35
C TYR A 74 -3.54 -4.42 28.81
N ALA A 75 -3.49 -5.47 29.64
CA ALA A 75 -3.82 -5.41 31.06
C ALA A 75 -2.72 -4.77 31.92
N ASP A 76 -1.47 -4.74 31.43
CA ASP A 76 -0.32 -4.17 32.13
C ASP A 76 0.62 -3.47 31.12
N PRO A 77 0.19 -2.32 30.55
CA PRO A 77 0.90 -1.67 29.46
C PRO A 77 2.15 -0.94 29.98
N THR A 78 3.29 -1.17 29.31
CA THR A 78 4.52 -0.41 29.58
C THR A 78 5.01 0.28 28.31
N VAL A 79 5.74 1.39 28.45
CA VAL A 79 6.30 2.12 27.29
C VAL A 79 7.28 1.26 26.48
N PRO A 80 8.21 0.49 27.09
CA PRO A 80 9.10 -0.37 26.33
C PRO A 80 8.35 -1.44 25.52
N THR A 81 7.36 -2.10 26.11
CA THR A 81 6.57 -3.13 25.40
C THR A 81 5.65 -2.52 24.35
N ALA A 82 5.16 -1.29 24.56
CA ALA A 82 4.38 -0.55 23.56
C ALA A 82 5.17 -0.32 22.27
N PHE A 83 6.49 -0.12 22.36
CA PHE A 83 7.36 0.00 21.19
C PHE A 83 7.80 -1.38 20.66
N ALA A 84 8.39 -2.19 21.52
CA ALA A 84 9.07 -3.43 21.14
C ALA A 84 8.13 -4.47 20.53
N ALA A 85 6.88 -4.52 20.99
CA ALA A 85 5.90 -5.51 20.52
C ALA A 85 5.69 -5.51 19.00
N HIS A 86 5.83 -4.35 18.33
CA HIS A 86 5.69 -4.25 16.88
C HIS A 86 6.82 -4.98 16.12
N TYR A 87 7.93 -5.27 16.78
CA TYR A 87 9.07 -6.00 16.23
C TYR A 87 9.13 -7.47 16.69
N VAL A 88 8.20 -7.89 17.54
CA VAL A 88 8.15 -9.25 18.09
C VAL A 88 7.26 -10.15 17.23
N HIS A 89 7.77 -11.35 16.93
CA HIS A 89 7.02 -12.45 16.33
C HIS A 89 7.24 -13.72 17.14
N LEU A 90 6.19 -14.53 17.29
CA LEU A 90 6.23 -15.76 18.09
C LEU A 90 6.31 -17.03 17.26
N ASP A 91 5.99 -16.94 15.96
CA ASP A 91 6.07 -18.03 15.01
C ASP A 91 6.65 -17.57 13.66
N VAL A 92 7.16 -18.54 12.89
CA VAL A 92 7.85 -18.29 11.62
C VAL A 92 6.88 -17.78 10.55
N GLY A 93 5.63 -18.28 10.53
CA GLY A 93 4.64 -17.88 9.52
C GLY A 93 4.27 -16.41 9.65
N HIS A 94 4.06 -15.94 10.88
CA HIS A 94 3.75 -14.55 11.18
C HIS A 94 4.93 -13.61 10.86
N LEU A 95 6.17 -14.02 11.15
CA LEU A 95 7.36 -13.26 10.72
C LEU A 95 7.46 -13.19 9.19
N ALA A 96 7.36 -14.34 8.51
CA ALA A 96 7.49 -14.44 7.06
C ALA A 96 6.44 -13.59 6.33
N GLY A 97 5.18 -13.64 6.77
CA GLY A 97 4.11 -12.81 6.23
C GLY A 97 4.37 -11.32 6.38
N ASN A 98 4.88 -10.90 7.55
CA ASN A 98 5.23 -9.49 7.77
C ASN A 98 6.46 -9.03 6.98
N LEU A 99 7.48 -9.88 6.85
CA LEU A 99 8.66 -9.59 6.03
C LEU A 99 8.27 -9.47 4.55
N ALA A 100 7.44 -10.39 4.05
CA ALA A 100 6.94 -10.33 2.68
C ALA A 100 6.13 -9.05 2.44
N GLY A 101 5.21 -8.72 3.34
CA GLY A 101 4.43 -7.48 3.29
C GLY A 101 5.31 -6.23 3.33
N TYR A 102 6.30 -6.19 4.23
CA TYR A 102 7.25 -5.08 4.33
C TYR A 102 8.06 -4.91 3.04
N CYS A 103 8.71 -5.97 2.56
CA CYS A 103 9.54 -5.93 1.36
C CYS A 103 8.75 -5.46 0.14
N LEU A 104 7.50 -5.91 0.01
CA LEU A 104 6.62 -5.54 -1.09
C LEU A 104 6.20 -4.06 -1.00
N LEU A 105 5.66 -3.64 0.16
CA LEU A 105 5.14 -2.29 0.34
C LEU A 105 6.24 -1.24 0.39
N ALA A 106 7.31 -1.48 1.15
CA ALA A 106 8.43 -0.56 1.25
C ALA A 106 9.25 -0.53 -0.05
N GLY A 107 9.44 -1.68 -0.71
CA GLY A 107 10.16 -1.77 -1.97
C GLY A 107 9.44 -1.03 -3.11
N VAL A 108 8.16 -1.33 -3.33
CA VAL A 108 7.36 -0.63 -4.35
C VAL A 108 7.15 0.83 -3.98
N GLY A 109 6.87 1.13 -2.71
CA GLY A 109 6.76 2.51 -2.21
C GLY A 109 8.03 3.32 -2.45
N TYR A 110 9.21 2.75 -2.17
CA TYR A 110 10.48 3.41 -2.44
C TYR A 110 10.70 3.66 -3.94
N ALA A 111 10.43 2.66 -4.80
CA ALA A 111 10.54 2.82 -6.24
C ALA A 111 9.64 3.96 -6.76
N LEU A 112 8.35 3.95 -6.38
CA LEU A 112 7.41 5.03 -6.71
C LEU A 112 7.90 6.39 -6.22
N ALA A 113 8.45 6.45 -5.00
CA ALA A 113 8.95 7.68 -4.41
C ALA A 113 10.19 8.22 -5.14
N VAL A 114 11.12 7.36 -5.54
CA VAL A 114 12.33 7.77 -6.28
C VAL A 114 11.94 8.31 -7.65
N PHE A 115 11.16 7.54 -8.42
CA PHE A 115 10.77 7.95 -9.76
C PHE A 115 9.76 9.10 -9.79
N GLY A 116 8.99 9.28 -8.72
CA GLY A 116 8.06 10.39 -8.53
C GLY A 116 8.67 11.63 -7.89
N GLY A 117 9.98 11.64 -7.60
CA GLY A 117 10.65 12.77 -6.93
C GLY A 117 10.26 12.95 -5.45
N ALA A 118 9.53 12.01 -4.86
CA ALA A 118 9.04 12.03 -3.49
C ALA A 118 9.91 11.23 -2.50
N ARG A 119 11.20 11.00 -2.82
CA ARG A 119 12.13 10.20 -1.98
C ARG A 119 12.20 10.69 -0.52
N ARG A 120 12.36 12.00 -0.31
CA ARG A 120 12.45 12.58 1.05
C ARG A 120 11.16 12.38 1.83
N PHE A 121 10.02 12.54 1.15
CA PHE A 121 8.71 12.29 1.72
C PHE A 121 8.56 10.83 2.19
N PHE A 122 8.90 9.86 1.33
CA PHE A 122 8.88 8.44 1.69
C PHE A 122 9.77 8.10 2.88
N LEU A 123 11.04 8.54 2.89
CA LEU A 123 11.96 8.21 3.98
C LEU A 123 11.55 8.87 5.31
N THR A 124 10.97 10.08 5.26
CA THR A 124 10.44 10.76 6.45
C THR A 124 9.23 10.00 7.02
N ALA A 125 8.32 9.58 6.14
CA ALA A 125 7.16 8.77 6.53
C ALA A 125 7.61 7.41 7.10
N LEU A 126 8.54 6.71 6.43
CA LEU A 126 9.09 5.43 6.89
C LEU A 126 9.74 5.57 8.27
N ALA A 127 10.59 6.57 8.48
CA ALA A 127 11.19 6.81 9.80
C ALA A 127 10.13 7.09 10.87
N THR A 128 9.11 7.88 10.55
CA THR A 128 7.97 8.14 11.44
C THR A 128 7.22 6.85 11.79
N PHE A 129 7.00 5.98 10.80
CA PHE A 129 6.31 4.71 11.03
C PHE A 129 7.16 3.74 11.84
N LEU A 130 8.48 3.72 11.67
CA LEU A 130 9.33 2.83 12.45
C LEU A 130 9.52 3.31 13.90
N LEU A 131 9.54 4.62 14.13
CA LEU A 131 9.94 5.20 15.42
C LEU A 131 8.76 5.70 16.27
N ALA A 132 7.75 6.31 15.65
CA ALA A 132 6.63 6.93 16.38
C ALA A 132 5.37 6.06 16.38
N PHE A 133 5.05 5.42 15.25
CA PHE A 133 3.84 4.60 15.15
C PHE A 133 3.76 3.45 16.15
N PRO A 134 4.84 2.76 16.56
CA PRO A 134 4.73 1.72 17.56
C PRO A 134 4.06 2.23 18.85
N LEU A 135 4.47 3.42 19.32
CA LEU A 135 3.90 4.07 20.50
C LEU A 135 2.46 4.55 20.26
N VAL A 136 2.23 5.25 19.14
CA VAL A 136 0.91 5.81 18.81
C VAL A 136 -0.13 4.70 18.64
N LEU A 137 0.19 3.67 17.87
CA LEU A 137 -0.69 2.54 17.63
C LEU A 137 -0.97 1.81 18.94
N SER A 138 0.05 1.45 19.73
CA SER A 138 -0.14 0.78 21.02
C SER A 138 -1.01 1.59 21.98
N ALA A 139 -0.81 2.92 22.06
CA ALA A 139 -1.60 3.80 22.92
C ALA A 139 -3.07 3.89 22.47
N LEU A 140 -3.33 4.12 21.18
CA LEU A 140 -4.70 4.17 20.66
C LEU A 140 -5.42 2.83 20.81
N ASN A 141 -4.66 1.75 20.73
CA ASN A 141 -5.18 0.40 20.85
C ASN A 141 -5.64 0.03 22.28
N LEU A 142 -5.24 0.81 23.29
CA LEU A 142 -5.77 0.71 24.66
C LEU A 142 -7.20 1.24 24.78
N ALA A 143 -7.69 2.01 23.80
CA ALA A 143 -9.07 2.48 23.77
C ALA A 143 -10.09 1.33 23.62
N VAL A 144 -9.64 0.13 23.22
CA VAL A 144 -10.44 -1.09 23.12
C VAL A 144 -9.95 -2.09 24.18
N PRO A 145 -10.57 -2.13 25.37
CA PRO A 145 -10.16 -3.03 26.44
C PRO A 145 -10.28 -4.50 26.01
N ARG A 146 -9.24 -5.28 26.28
CA ARG A 146 -9.22 -6.72 26.05
C ARG A 146 -8.13 -7.37 26.90
N ASP A 147 -8.38 -8.61 27.30
CA ASP A 147 -7.37 -9.45 27.93
C ASP A 147 -6.59 -10.19 26.85
N ALA A 148 -5.59 -9.53 26.29
CA ALA A 148 -4.77 -10.06 25.19
C ALA A 148 -3.34 -9.52 25.26
N ILE A 149 -2.49 -10.08 24.39
CA ILE A 149 -1.16 -9.56 24.11
C ILE A 149 -1.07 -9.10 22.66
N GLY A 150 -0.51 -7.92 22.42
CA GLY A 150 -0.19 -7.40 21.09
C GLY A 150 1.25 -7.71 20.72
N PHE A 151 1.47 -8.17 19.50
CA PHE A 151 2.79 -8.31 18.88
C PHE A 151 2.66 -8.35 17.35
N GLY A 152 3.75 -8.07 16.66
CA GLY A 152 3.85 -8.16 15.21
C GLY A 152 3.88 -6.82 14.50
N PHE A 153 4.47 -6.85 13.31
CA PHE A 153 4.80 -5.66 12.51
C PHE A 153 3.66 -5.19 11.59
N SER A 154 2.52 -5.89 11.63
CA SER A 154 1.45 -5.73 10.65
C SER A 154 0.79 -4.35 10.70
N GLY A 155 0.72 -3.70 11.86
CA GLY A 155 0.28 -2.30 11.97
C GLY A 155 1.18 -1.33 11.20
N ILE A 156 2.49 -1.58 11.19
CA ILE A 156 3.48 -0.79 10.44
C ILE A 156 3.39 -1.10 8.94
N ASN A 157 3.18 -2.36 8.57
CA ASN A 157 2.87 -2.71 7.18
C ASN A 157 1.60 -2.02 6.70
N MET A 158 0.55 -1.96 7.52
CA MET A 158 -0.66 -1.22 7.16
C MET A 158 -0.44 0.29 7.08
N ALA A 159 0.49 0.85 7.85
CA ALA A 159 0.93 2.23 7.67
C ALA A 159 1.59 2.44 6.29
N LEU A 160 2.48 1.53 5.87
CA LEU A 160 3.06 1.57 4.52
C LEU A 160 1.98 1.44 3.42
N ALA A 161 0.99 0.57 3.63
CA ALA A 161 -0.16 0.44 2.73
C ALA A 161 -0.99 1.74 2.66
N GLY A 162 -1.18 2.44 3.79
CA GLY A 162 -1.87 3.74 3.84
C GLY A 162 -1.11 4.87 3.16
N LEU A 163 0.23 4.81 3.15
CA LEU A 163 1.08 5.77 2.44
C LEU A 163 1.08 5.54 0.91
N LEU A 164 0.90 4.30 0.46
CA LEU A 164 1.07 3.90 -0.94
C LEU A 164 0.19 4.66 -1.95
N PRO A 165 -1.10 4.96 -1.68
CA PRO A 165 -1.92 5.79 -2.57
C PRO A 165 -1.35 7.19 -2.79
N LEU A 166 -0.69 7.76 -1.78
CA LEU A 166 -0.04 9.07 -1.88
C LEU A 166 1.19 9.01 -2.78
N LEU A 167 2.02 7.99 -2.60
CA LEU A 167 3.20 7.76 -3.44
C LEU A 167 2.80 7.50 -4.89
N LEU A 168 1.77 6.68 -5.11
CA LEU A 168 1.22 6.41 -6.43
C LEU A 168 0.69 7.69 -7.09
N GLY A 169 0.01 8.55 -6.32
CA GLY A 169 -0.43 9.87 -6.78
C GLY A 169 0.73 10.80 -7.17
N THR A 170 1.78 10.88 -6.34
CA THR A 170 2.98 11.69 -6.64
C THR A 170 3.71 11.18 -7.88
N TYR A 171 3.85 9.87 -8.01
CA TYR A 171 4.44 9.23 -9.17
C TYR A 171 3.62 9.49 -10.44
N ALA A 172 2.29 9.35 -10.35
CA ALA A 172 1.41 9.63 -11.47
C ALA A 172 1.45 11.09 -11.91
N ARG A 173 1.51 12.03 -10.96
CA ARG A 173 1.71 13.45 -11.25
C ARG A 173 3.03 13.67 -11.99
N ALA A 174 4.12 13.06 -11.52
CA ALA A 174 5.43 13.25 -12.12
C ALA A 174 5.55 12.66 -13.54
N ARG A 175 4.97 11.48 -13.78
CA ARG A 175 5.18 10.73 -15.04
C ARG A 175 4.04 10.92 -16.03
N PHE A 176 2.78 10.81 -15.62
CA PHE A 176 1.65 10.71 -16.55
C PHE A 176 0.80 11.97 -16.61
N ALA A 177 0.65 12.70 -15.50
CA ALA A 177 -0.27 13.83 -15.40
C ALA A 177 0.30 14.99 -14.55
N PRO A 178 1.25 15.80 -15.08
CA PRO A 178 1.87 16.91 -14.34
C PRO A 178 0.90 17.95 -13.77
N GLY A 179 -0.25 18.13 -14.42
CA GLY A 179 -1.32 19.03 -13.94
C GLY A 179 -2.28 18.41 -12.91
N ALA A 180 -2.13 17.12 -12.57
CA ALA A 180 -3.03 16.46 -11.64
C ALA A 180 -2.86 17.00 -10.21
N SER A 181 -3.97 17.37 -9.59
CA SER A 181 -3.98 17.83 -8.21
C SER A 181 -3.96 16.65 -7.23
N LEU A 182 -2.95 16.61 -6.35
CA LEU A 182 -2.91 15.63 -5.26
C LEU A 182 -4.04 15.85 -4.25
N ARG A 183 -4.70 17.02 -4.27
CA ARG A 183 -5.89 17.28 -3.44
C ARG A 183 -7.03 16.32 -3.75
N ALA A 184 -7.02 15.62 -4.89
CA ALA A 184 -7.98 14.59 -5.25
C ALA A 184 -7.85 13.28 -4.45
N LEU A 185 -6.70 13.02 -3.83
CA LEU A 185 -6.38 11.75 -3.19
C LEU A 185 -7.31 11.34 -2.03
N PRO A 186 -7.97 12.26 -1.28
CA PRO A 186 -9.00 11.86 -0.31
C PRO A 186 -10.15 11.07 -0.93
N ALA A 187 -10.49 11.27 -2.21
CA ALA A 187 -11.47 10.41 -2.89
C ALA A 187 -11.03 8.94 -2.92
N VAL A 188 -9.75 8.70 -3.23
CA VAL A 188 -9.15 7.35 -3.21
C VAL A 188 -9.13 6.79 -1.79
N PHE A 189 -8.81 7.62 -0.79
CA PHE A 189 -8.85 7.22 0.61
C PHE A 189 -10.25 6.76 1.06
N PHE A 190 -11.29 7.54 0.77
CA PHE A 190 -12.67 7.15 1.13
C PHE A 190 -13.10 5.86 0.44
N ALA A 191 -12.72 5.66 -0.83
CA ALA A 191 -12.98 4.41 -1.54
C ALA A 191 -12.26 3.23 -0.87
N LEU A 192 -10.99 3.40 -0.47
CA LEU A 192 -10.21 2.35 0.19
C LEU A 192 -10.72 2.04 1.61
N VAL A 193 -11.14 3.04 2.38
CA VAL A 193 -11.76 2.81 3.69
C VAL A 193 -13.09 2.08 3.54
N GLY A 194 -13.90 2.45 2.54
CA GLY A 194 -15.12 1.72 2.21
C GLY A 194 -14.84 0.27 1.81
N TRP A 195 -13.80 0.03 1.01
CA TRP A 195 -13.34 -1.30 0.63
C TRP A 195 -12.87 -2.11 1.85
N ILE A 196 -12.06 -1.53 2.72
CA ILE A 196 -11.62 -2.15 3.98
C ILE A 196 -12.80 -2.51 4.86
N ALA A 197 -13.82 -1.64 4.95
CA ALA A 197 -15.02 -1.94 5.73
C ALA A 197 -15.78 -3.16 5.21
N LEU A 198 -15.86 -3.34 3.88
CA LEU A 198 -16.47 -4.52 3.26
C LEU A 198 -15.67 -5.81 3.50
N LEU A 199 -14.34 -5.70 3.68
CA LEU A 199 -13.47 -6.83 4.00
C LEU A 199 -13.51 -7.20 5.48
N ALA A 200 -13.48 -6.19 6.35
CA ALA A 200 -13.27 -6.36 7.78
C ALA A 200 -14.55 -6.63 8.58
N LEU A 201 -15.71 -6.24 8.04
CA LEU A 201 -17.00 -6.41 8.70
C LEU A 201 -17.86 -7.44 7.97
N PRO A 202 -18.75 -8.15 8.68
CA PRO A 202 -19.77 -8.96 8.03
C PRO A 202 -20.56 -8.12 7.01
N VAL A 203 -20.97 -8.73 5.91
CA VAL A 203 -21.79 -8.07 4.88
C VAL A 203 -23.11 -8.82 4.75
N SER A 204 -24.19 -8.19 5.18
CA SER A 204 -25.55 -8.73 5.04
C SER A 204 -26.58 -7.60 5.09
N ALA A 205 -27.82 -7.88 4.66
CA ALA A 205 -28.91 -6.91 4.72
C ALA A 205 -29.52 -6.75 6.12
N THR A 206 -29.00 -7.44 7.14
CA THR A 206 -29.61 -7.53 8.47
C THR A 206 -28.56 -7.58 9.59
N GLY A 207 -28.93 -7.07 10.77
CA GLY A 207 -28.07 -7.14 11.95
C GLY A 207 -26.70 -6.45 11.76
N PRO A 208 -25.61 -7.00 12.35
CA PRO A 208 -24.27 -6.41 12.25
C PRO A 208 -23.74 -6.26 10.83
N GLY A 209 -24.21 -7.08 9.88
CA GLY A 209 -23.73 -7.03 8.50
C GLY A 209 -24.23 -5.83 7.69
N LEU A 210 -25.28 -5.17 8.16
CA LEU A 210 -25.73 -3.89 7.60
C LEU A 210 -24.69 -2.79 7.83
N ALA A 211 -23.92 -2.85 8.92
CA ALA A 211 -22.90 -1.86 9.23
C ALA A 211 -21.73 -1.91 8.23
N GLY A 212 -21.30 -3.11 7.82
CA GLY A 212 -20.29 -3.28 6.78
C GLY A 212 -20.75 -2.71 5.44
N LEU A 213 -21.96 -3.08 5.01
CA LEU A 213 -22.55 -2.58 3.77
C LEU A 213 -22.75 -1.06 3.79
N ALA A 214 -23.32 -0.51 4.87
CA ALA A 214 -23.56 0.93 5.01
C ALA A 214 -22.25 1.73 4.99
N THR A 215 -21.21 1.24 5.68
CA THR A 215 -19.90 1.90 5.71
C THR A 215 -19.22 1.84 4.33
N GLY A 216 -19.31 0.69 3.64
CA GLY A 216 -18.83 0.55 2.27
C GLY A 216 -19.51 1.51 1.29
N VAL A 217 -20.84 1.59 1.35
CA VAL A 217 -21.64 2.53 0.53
C VAL A 217 -21.30 3.98 0.87
N ALA A 218 -21.18 4.33 2.15
CA ALA A 218 -20.79 5.67 2.57
C ALA A 218 -19.40 6.05 2.05
N GLY A 219 -18.42 5.14 2.12
CA GLY A 219 -17.08 5.35 1.56
C GLY A 219 -17.11 5.58 0.04
N ALA A 220 -17.88 4.78 -0.69
CA ALA A 220 -18.05 4.96 -2.14
C ALA A 220 -18.73 6.30 -2.49
N LEU A 221 -19.79 6.68 -1.76
CA LEU A 221 -20.47 7.96 -1.95
C LEU A 221 -19.55 9.13 -1.66
N LEU A 222 -18.81 9.10 -0.55
CA LEU A 222 -17.82 10.13 -0.21
C LEU A 222 -16.72 10.23 -1.26
N ALA A 223 -16.24 9.10 -1.79
CA ALA A 223 -15.26 9.09 -2.87
C ALA A 223 -15.80 9.80 -4.13
N VAL A 224 -17.03 9.48 -4.55
CA VAL A 224 -17.67 10.12 -5.71
C VAL A 224 -17.92 11.60 -5.47
N LEU A 225 -18.44 11.97 -4.30
CA LEU A 225 -18.72 13.36 -3.93
C LEU A 225 -17.43 14.19 -3.91
N TYR A 226 -16.36 13.64 -3.36
CA TYR A 226 -15.07 14.31 -3.29
C TYR A 226 -14.41 14.44 -4.66
N ALA A 227 -14.46 13.39 -5.50
CA ALA A 227 -13.98 13.47 -6.87
C ALA A 227 -14.77 14.52 -7.68
N SER A 228 -16.09 14.58 -7.49
CA SER A 228 -16.96 15.56 -8.15
C SER A 228 -16.68 16.99 -7.68
N SER A 229 -16.49 17.21 -6.38
CA SER A 229 -16.17 18.55 -5.83
C SER A 229 -14.78 19.03 -6.25
N ALA A 230 -13.85 18.10 -6.51
CA ALA A 230 -12.55 18.36 -7.10
C ALA A 230 -12.60 18.56 -8.63
N GLY A 231 -13.79 18.50 -9.25
CA GLY A 231 -13.98 18.70 -10.70
C GLY A 231 -13.41 17.57 -11.57
N ILE A 232 -13.29 16.35 -11.03
CA ILE A 232 -12.69 15.22 -11.74
C ILE A 232 -13.75 14.48 -12.55
N PRO A 233 -13.68 14.48 -13.88
CA PRO A 233 -14.54 13.64 -14.71
C PRO A 233 -14.05 12.19 -14.62
N ILE A 234 -14.51 11.45 -13.61
CA ILE A 234 -13.98 10.12 -13.21
C ILE A 234 -13.81 9.19 -14.43
N ARG A 235 -14.81 9.11 -15.30
CA ARG A 235 -14.81 8.18 -16.44
C ARG A 235 -13.75 8.54 -17.47
N GLU A 236 -13.68 9.81 -17.86
CA GLU A 236 -12.71 10.31 -18.82
C GLU A 236 -11.29 10.19 -18.25
N THR A 237 -11.08 10.60 -16.99
CA THR A 237 -9.79 10.49 -16.29
C THR A 237 -9.31 9.05 -16.20
N VAL A 238 -10.18 8.09 -15.84
CA VAL A 238 -9.81 6.67 -15.78
C VAL A 238 -9.45 6.15 -17.17
N ARG A 239 -10.26 6.47 -18.19
CA ARG A 239 -10.02 6.01 -19.57
C ARG A 239 -8.70 6.54 -20.14
N GLU A 240 -8.43 7.82 -19.94
CA GLU A 240 -7.19 8.47 -20.39
C GLU A 240 -5.99 7.97 -19.58
N GLY A 241 -6.16 7.79 -18.27
CA GLY A 241 -5.15 7.23 -17.39
C GLY A 241 -4.73 5.84 -17.81
N VAL A 242 -5.69 4.92 -18.03
CA VAL A 242 -5.42 3.55 -18.49
C VAL A 242 -4.67 3.55 -19.82
N ARG A 243 -5.10 4.36 -20.79
CA ARG A 243 -4.41 4.47 -22.09
C ARG A 243 -2.99 4.98 -21.96
N THR A 244 -2.77 5.98 -21.10
CA THR A 244 -1.46 6.62 -20.90
C THR A 244 -0.50 5.70 -20.14
N VAL A 245 -1.00 4.98 -19.15
CA VAL A 245 -0.24 3.96 -18.42
C VAL A 245 0.14 2.81 -19.36
N ALA A 246 -0.82 2.30 -20.14
CA ALA A 246 -0.58 1.19 -21.07
C ALA A 246 0.36 1.54 -22.24
N SER A 247 0.49 2.83 -22.59
CA SER A 247 1.39 3.27 -23.67
C SER A 247 2.84 3.50 -23.23
N ARG A 248 3.16 3.30 -21.94
CA ARG A 248 4.49 3.54 -21.37
C ARG A 248 5.03 2.32 -20.62
N PRO A 249 5.57 1.32 -21.33
CA PRO A 249 6.20 0.16 -20.71
C PRO A 249 7.29 0.56 -19.69
N GLY A 250 7.44 -0.23 -18.63
CA GLY A 250 8.28 0.04 -17.46
C GLY A 250 7.65 1.02 -16.48
N GLU A 251 7.41 2.27 -16.90
CA GLU A 251 6.78 3.28 -16.03
C GLU A 251 5.35 2.90 -15.65
N GLY A 252 4.58 2.48 -16.66
CA GLY A 252 3.20 2.04 -16.53
C GLY A 252 3.08 0.74 -15.75
N ASP A 253 4.04 -0.17 -15.86
CA ASP A 253 4.07 -1.42 -15.10
C ASP A 253 4.28 -1.15 -13.61
N LEU A 254 5.21 -0.25 -13.26
CA LEU A 254 5.39 0.16 -11.87
C LEU A 254 4.12 0.84 -11.31
N PHE A 255 3.44 1.67 -12.11
CA PHE A 255 2.15 2.24 -11.73
C PHE A 255 1.11 1.14 -11.48
N ALA A 256 1.01 0.16 -12.38
CA ALA A 256 0.06 -0.94 -12.28
C ALA A 256 0.35 -1.80 -11.04
N VAL A 257 1.61 -2.16 -10.78
CA VAL A 257 2.02 -2.86 -9.56
C VAL A 257 1.63 -2.06 -8.32
N GLY A 258 1.91 -0.76 -8.28
CA GLY A 258 1.50 0.11 -7.19
C GLY A 258 -0.02 0.15 -6.98
N ALA A 259 -0.80 0.28 -8.06
CA ALA A 259 -2.26 0.28 -8.02
C ALA A 259 -2.84 -1.06 -7.53
N VAL A 260 -2.27 -2.18 -8.00
CA VAL A 260 -2.62 -3.52 -7.53
C VAL A 260 -2.34 -3.68 -6.05
N LEU A 261 -1.22 -3.17 -5.54
CA LEU A 261 -0.93 -3.22 -4.10
C LEU A 261 -1.87 -2.33 -3.29
N VAL A 262 -2.20 -1.13 -3.77
CA VAL A 262 -3.14 -0.22 -3.10
C VAL A 262 -4.49 -0.88 -2.87
N VAL A 263 -5.02 -1.62 -3.85
CA VAL A 263 -6.33 -2.28 -3.75
C VAL A 263 -6.24 -3.68 -3.15
N GLY A 264 -5.18 -4.43 -3.49
CA GLY A 264 -5.01 -5.84 -3.18
C GLY A 264 -4.40 -6.11 -1.80
N TYR A 265 -3.47 -5.30 -1.31
CA TYR A 265 -2.88 -5.51 0.01
C TYR A 265 -3.91 -5.47 1.16
N PRO A 266 -4.93 -4.58 1.15
CA PRO A 266 -6.04 -4.65 2.11
C PRO A 266 -6.70 -6.03 2.23
N VAL A 267 -6.76 -6.83 1.17
CA VAL A 267 -7.32 -8.20 1.25
C VAL A 267 -6.50 -9.10 2.17
N VAL A 268 -5.17 -8.93 2.18
CA VAL A 268 -4.26 -9.64 3.09
C VAL A 268 -4.30 -9.03 4.49
N GLY A 269 -4.41 -7.70 4.57
CA GLY A 269 -4.47 -6.97 5.84
C GLY A 269 -5.79 -7.17 6.60
N PHE A 270 -6.88 -7.48 5.92
CA PHE A 270 -8.21 -7.67 6.52
C PHE A 270 -8.79 -9.01 6.08
N PRO A 271 -8.26 -10.13 6.60
CA PRO A 271 -8.75 -11.46 6.26
C PRO A 271 -10.18 -11.67 6.76
N ALA A 272 -10.97 -12.43 6.01
CA ALA A 272 -12.35 -12.75 6.34
C ALA A 272 -12.48 -13.53 7.67
N ASP A 273 -11.49 -14.37 7.98
CA ASP A 273 -11.33 -14.99 9.29
C ASP A 273 -10.11 -14.37 10.00
N PRO A 274 -10.31 -13.47 10.97
CA PRO A 274 -9.21 -12.87 11.73
C PRO A 274 -8.68 -13.81 12.82
N THR A 275 -9.31 -14.96 13.06
CA THR A 275 -8.87 -15.94 14.05
C THR A 275 -7.99 -17.00 13.37
N GLY A 276 -6.69 -16.95 13.60
CA GLY A 276 -5.73 -17.92 13.07
C GLY A 276 -5.42 -19.04 14.06
N THR A 277 -4.57 -19.99 13.66
CA THR A 277 -4.02 -21.02 14.55
C THR A 277 -3.07 -20.39 15.57
N GLY A 278 -3.61 -19.90 16.68
CA GLY A 278 -2.85 -19.43 17.84
C GLY A 278 -2.65 -17.92 17.96
N SER A 279 -3.22 -17.11 17.06
CA SER A 279 -3.27 -15.65 17.20
C SER A 279 -4.52 -15.04 16.56
N VAL A 280 -4.88 -13.83 16.97
CA VAL A 280 -6.00 -13.07 16.41
C VAL A 280 -5.47 -11.80 15.77
N VAL A 281 -5.83 -11.57 14.51
CA VAL A 281 -5.44 -10.38 13.77
C VAL A 281 -6.13 -9.16 14.37
N ASN A 282 -5.34 -8.15 14.71
CA ASN A 282 -5.85 -6.91 15.28
C ASN A 282 -6.32 -5.95 14.18
N LEU A 283 -7.51 -6.22 13.61
CA LEU A 283 -8.11 -5.42 12.53
C LEU A 283 -8.20 -3.92 12.88
N TYR A 284 -8.38 -3.59 14.16
CA TYR A 284 -8.41 -2.20 14.61
C TYR A 284 -7.06 -1.50 14.45
N VAL A 285 -5.94 -2.13 14.85
CA VAL A 285 -4.59 -1.58 14.64
C VAL A 285 -4.27 -1.46 13.15
N HIS A 286 -4.71 -2.42 12.34
CA HIS A 286 -4.53 -2.39 10.90
C HIS A 286 -5.21 -1.16 10.28
N LEU A 287 -6.47 -0.91 10.66
CA LEU A 287 -7.21 0.28 10.23
C LEU A 287 -6.54 1.57 10.72
N LEU A 288 -6.12 1.63 11.99
CA LEU A 288 -5.42 2.79 12.54
C LEU A 288 -4.12 3.09 11.79
N GLY A 289 -3.29 2.07 11.55
CA GLY A 289 -2.06 2.18 10.79
C GLY A 289 -2.31 2.76 9.41
N PHE A 290 -3.27 2.18 8.67
CA PHE A 290 -3.66 2.65 7.35
C PHE A 290 -4.15 4.11 7.35
N CYS A 291 -5.12 4.44 8.21
CA CYS A 291 -5.74 5.76 8.25
C CYS A 291 -4.76 6.86 8.66
N LEU A 292 -3.99 6.65 9.72
CA LEU A 292 -3.03 7.65 10.21
C LEU A 292 -1.91 7.90 9.19
N ALA A 293 -1.44 6.84 8.52
CA ALA A 293 -0.40 6.93 7.51
C ALA A 293 -0.86 7.51 6.17
N PHE A 294 -2.17 7.52 5.90
CA PHE A 294 -2.72 8.34 4.84
C PHE A 294 -2.88 9.80 5.29
N ILE A 295 -3.63 10.03 6.37
CA ILE A 295 -4.10 11.37 6.77
C ILE A 295 -2.93 12.30 7.11
N GLY A 296 -1.99 11.85 7.95
CA GLY A 296 -0.87 12.68 8.40
C GLY A 296 0.04 13.10 7.23
N PRO A 297 0.59 12.15 6.47
CA PRO A 297 1.40 12.46 5.29
C PRO A 297 0.65 13.25 4.22
N PHE A 298 -0.65 12.99 3.99
CA PHE A 298 -1.47 13.80 3.09
C PHE A 298 -1.56 15.26 3.55
N ALA A 299 -1.80 15.50 4.84
CA ALA A 299 -1.86 16.85 5.37
C ALA A 299 -0.54 17.62 5.13
N LEU A 300 0.61 16.95 5.32
CA LEU A 300 1.92 17.54 5.04
C LEU A 300 2.13 17.84 3.54
N LEU A 301 1.67 16.97 2.64
CA LEU A 301 1.67 17.23 1.20
C LEU A 301 0.76 18.40 0.84
N ALA A 302 -0.44 18.47 1.42
CA ALA A 302 -1.45 19.48 1.11
C ALA A 302 -1.01 20.90 1.50
N VAL A 303 -0.16 21.03 2.52
CA VAL A 303 0.43 22.31 2.96
C VAL A 303 1.81 22.58 2.36
N GLY A 304 2.28 21.74 1.43
CA GLY A 304 3.50 21.99 0.65
C GLY A 304 4.82 21.71 1.38
N VAL A 305 4.84 20.95 2.47
CA VAL A 305 6.07 20.66 3.25
C VAL A 305 7.16 19.98 2.41
N PHE A 306 6.76 19.25 1.37
CA PHE A 306 7.65 18.48 0.50
C PHE A 306 7.71 19.02 -0.94
N GLU A 307 7.13 20.19 -1.21
CA GLU A 307 7.32 20.88 -2.49
C GLU A 307 8.64 21.66 -2.42
N THR A 308 9.58 21.31 -3.31
CA THR A 308 10.86 22.01 -3.48
C THR A 308 10.96 22.56 -4.89
#